data_AF-A0A258E5C5-F1
#
_entry.id   AF-A0A258E5C5-F1
#
_cell.length_a   1.000
_cell.length_b   1.000
_cell.length_c   1.000
_cell.angle_alpha   90.00
_cell.angle_beta   90.00
_cell.angle_gamma   90.00
#
_symmetry.space_group_name_H-M   'P 1'
#
loop_
_entity.id
_entity.type
_entity.pdbx_description
1 polymer ?
#
loop_
_entity_poly.entity_id
_entity_poly.type
_entity_poly.pdbx_seq_one_letter_code
_entity_poly.pdbx_strand_id
1 'polypeptide(L)' 'MTTTVVVKASHGWPVDVTPKDPKTGAPLQSYPTVRVPPNEERAVYVHSGMDLHIHEVQPDEISEDPRAA' A
#
# COMPACT_ATOMS: atom_id res chain seq x y z
N MET A 1 8.17 6.14 18.08
CA MET A 1 8.24 4.69 17.86
C MET A 1 8.00 4.44 16.38
N THR A 2 8.77 3.55 15.75
CA THR A 2 8.59 3.14 14.35
C THR A 2 8.47 1.62 14.32
N THR A 3 7.47 1.10 13.61
CA THR A 3 7.25 -0.34 13.46
C THR A 3 7.53 -0.73 12.01
N THR A 4 8.36 -1.74 11.80
CA THR A 4 8.57 -2.31 10.46
C THR A 4 7.51 -3.37 10.20
N VAL A 5 6.84 -3.30 9.05
CA VAL A 5 5.88 -4.30 8.57
C VAL A 5 6.37 -4.82 7.23
N VAL A 6 6.45 -6.14 7.07
CA VAL A 6 6.80 -6.77 5.79
C VAL A 6 5.52 -7.22 5.12
N VAL A 7 5.23 -6.68 3.94
CA VAL A 7 4.06 -7.03 3.12
C VAL A 7 4.53 -7.92 1.98
N LYS A 8 3.91 -9.09 1.83
CA LYS A 8 4.25 -10.08 0.81
C LYS A 8 3.04 -10.39 -0.06
N ALA A 9 3.14 -10.10 -1.35
CA ALA A 9 2.10 -10.31 -2.35
C ALA A 9 2.20 -11.74 -2.93
N SER A 10 1.91 -12.76 -2.13
CA SER A 10 2.29 -14.16 -2.44
C SER A 10 1.50 -14.86 -3.56
N HIS A 11 0.35 -14.32 -3.99
CA HIS A 11 -0.62 -15.05 -4.83
C HIS A 11 -0.96 -14.35 -6.15
N GLY A 12 0.07 -13.79 -6.82
CA GLY A 12 -0.05 -13.33 -8.20
C GLY A 12 -0.71 -11.96 -8.40
N TRP A 13 -1.28 -11.35 -7.36
CA TRP A 13 -1.82 -9.99 -7.43
C TRP A 13 -0.91 -8.98 -6.76
N PRO A 14 -0.82 -7.75 -7.31
CA PRO A 14 -0.14 -6.66 -6.63
C PRO A 14 -0.92 -6.23 -5.39
N VAL A 15 -0.20 -5.63 -4.43
CA VAL A 15 -0.81 -5.05 -3.22
C VAL A 15 -0.42 -3.58 -3.11
N ASP A 16 -1.40 -2.70 -2.93
CA ASP A 16 -1.15 -1.31 -2.58
C ASP A 16 -1.17 -1.13 -1.07
N VAL A 17 -0.13 -0.48 -0.56
CA VAL A 17 0.00 -0.12 0.85
C VAL A 17 -0.11 1.38 0.98
N THR A 18 -1.24 1.87 1.49
CA THR A 18 -1.53 3.29 1.64
C THR A 18 -1.44 3.71 3.11
N PRO A 19 -0.58 4.66 3.44
CA PRO A 19 -0.56 5.28 4.76
C PRO A 19 -1.81 6.15 4.98
N LYS A 20 -2.52 5.94 6.09
CA LYS A 20 -3.75 6.67 6.42
C LYS A 20 -3.67 7.31 7.81
N ASP A 21 -4.33 8.44 7.95
CA ASP A 21 -4.61 9.03 9.26
C ASP A 21 -5.61 8.11 10.00
N PRO A 22 -5.28 7.61 11.21
CA PRO A 22 -6.11 6.64 11.92
C PRO A 22 -7.44 7.21 12.42
N LYS A 23 -7.58 8.54 12.50
CA LYS A 23 -8.79 9.21 12.98
C LYS A 23 -9.77 9.51 11.85
N THR A 24 -9.25 9.91 10.69
CA THR A 24 -10.08 10.33 9.55
C THR A 24 -10.18 9.28 8.45
N GLY A 25 -9.26 8.31 8.41
CA GLY A 25 -9.14 7.34 7.33
C GLY A 25 -8.64 7.93 6.00
N ALA A 26 -8.28 9.21 5.97
CA ALA A 26 -7.77 9.87 4.77
C ALA A 26 -6.31 9.45 4.50
N PRO A 27 -5.89 9.33 3.22
CA PRO A 27 -4.48 9.12 2.88
C PRO A 27 -3.61 10.26 3.42
N LEU A 28 -2.45 9.92 4.00
CA LEU A 28 -1.49 10.91 4.46
C LEU A 28 -0.71 11.47 3.27
N GLN A 29 -0.88 12.74 2.94
CA GLN A 29 -0.25 13.34 1.75
C GLN A 29 1.29 13.33 1.76
N SER A 30 1.91 13.31 2.94
CA SER A 30 3.37 13.24 3.08
C SER A 30 3.95 11.86 2.81
N TYR A 31 3.12 10.83 2.65
CA TYR A 31 3.57 9.46 2.46
C TYR A 31 2.89 8.83 1.23
N PRO A 32 3.65 8.43 0.20
CA PRO A 32 3.06 7.84 -0.98
C PRO A 32 2.50 6.44 -0.69
N THR A 33 1.47 6.05 -1.44
CA THR A 33 1.09 4.64 -1.55
C THR A 33 2.24 3.86 -2.19
N VAL A 34 2.58 2.70 -1.60
CA VAL A 34 3.61 1.81 -2.12
C VAL A 34 2.95 0.57 -2.71
N ARG A 35 3.20 0.32 -3.99
CA ARG A 35 2.83 -0.92 -4.67
C ARG A 35 3.87 -2.01 -4.38
N VAL A 36 3.41 -3.16 -3.89
CA VAL A 36 4.16 -4.41 -3.80
C VAL A 36 3.79 -5.26 -5.02
N PRO A 37 4.73 -5.51 -5.95
CA PRO A 37 4.44 -6.31 -7.14
C PRO A 37 4.03 -7.75 -6.80
N PRO A 38 3.33 -8.44 -7.73
CA PRO A 38 3.05 -9.86 -7.59
C PRO A 38 4.27 -10.70 -7.27
N ASN A 39 4.12 -11.61 -6.31
CA ASN A 39 5.14 -12.56 -5.85
C ASN A 39 6.40 -11.91 -5.23
N GLU A 40 6.34 -10.62 -4.90
CA GLU A 40 7.39 -9.90 -4.18
C GLU A 40 6.99 -9.59 -2.73
N GLU A 41 7.98 -9.19 -1.93
CA GLU A 41 7.77 -8.61 -0.62
C GLU A 41 8.50 -7.29 -0.47
N ARG A 42 7.94 -6.38 0.34
CA ARG A 42 8.58 -5.12 0.69
C ARG A 42 8.38 -4.80 2.16
N ALA A 43 9.41 -4.21 2.76
CA ALA A 43 9.30 -3.58 4.06
C ALA A 43 8.66 -2.19 3.91
N VAL A 44 7.67 -1.93 4.74
CA VAL A 44 7.02 -0.63 4.92
C VAL A 44 7.07 -0.28 6.41
N TYR A 45 6.91 1.00 6.73
CA TYR A 45 7.11 1.50 8.09
C TYR A 45 5.85 2.18 8.60
N VAL A 46 5.51 1.89 9.85
CA VAL A 46 4.46 2.59 10.60
C VAL A 46 5.11 3.59 11.54
N HIS A 47 4.80 4.88 11.37
CA HIS A 47 5.23 5.96 12.23
C HIS A 47 4.14 6.34 13.26
N SER A 48 4.46 7.26 14.16
CA SER A 48 3.51 7.72 15.18
C SER A 48 2.28 8.38 14.55
N GLY A 49 1.09 7.90 14.90
CA GLY A 49 -0.18 8.46 14.43
C GLY A 49 -0.54 8.09 12.99
N MET A 50 -0.09 6.92 12.52
CA MET A 50 -0.32 6.44 11.16
C MET A 50 -0.78 4.99 11.19
N ASP A 51 -1.73 4.66 10.32
CA ASP A 51 -2.12 3.29 10.00
C ASP A 51 -1.69 2.94 8.57
N LEU A 52 -1.56 1.64 8.28
CA LEU A 52 -1.37 1.14 6.92
C LEU A 52 -2.65 0.46 6.46
N HIS A 53 -3.15 0.88 5.30
CA HIS A 53 -4.21 0.20 4.58
C HIS A 53 -3.61 -0.64 3.47
N ILE A 54 -3.83 -1.95 3.54
CA ILE A 54 -3.30 -2.94 2.60
C ILE A 54 -4.46 -3.37 1.69
N HIS A 55 -4.35 -3.08 0.40
CA HIS A 55 -5.37 -3.38 -0.60
C HIS A 55 -4.80 -4.31 -1.68
N GLU A 56 -5.38 -5.50 -1.84
CA GLU A 56 -5.03 -6.40 -2.95
C GLU A 56 -5.71 -5.91 -4.22
N VAL A 57 -4.89 -5.52 -5.20
CA VAL A 57 -5.38 -4.88 -6.42
C VAL A 57 -5.96 -5.94 -7.34
N GLN A 58 -7.26 -5.84 -7.57
CA GLN A 58 -8.01 -6.74 -8.42
C GLN A 58 -7.75 -6.43 -9.91
N PRO A 59 -7.93 -7.42 -10.81
CA PRO A 59 -7.61 -7.25 -12.23
C PRO A 59 -8.31 -6.07 -12.93
N ASP A 60 -9.53 -5.74 -12.54
CA ASP A 60 -10.31 -4.61 -13.07
C ASP A 60 -9.74 -3.24 -12.68
N GLU A 61 -9.03 -3.17 -11.54
CA GLU A 61 -8.38 -1.95 -11.03
C GLU A 61 -7.01 -1.68 -11.71
N ILE A 62 -6.41 -2.69 -12.36
CA ILE A 62 -5.15 -2.54 -13.10
C ILE A 62 -5.36 -1.74 -14.40
N SER A 63 -6.56 -1.86 -15.00
CA SER A 63 -6.93 -1.21 -16.26
C SER A 63 -7.31 0.27 -16.15
N GLU A 64 -7.48 0.79 -14.94
CA GLU A 64 -7.89 2.18 -14.69
C GLU A 64 -6.73 3.13 -14.32
N ASP A 65 -5.48 2.81 -14.68
CA ASP A 65 -4.38 3.78 -14.59
C ASP A 65 -4.13 4.49 -15.95
N PRO A 66 -4.64 5.72 -16.17
CA PRO A 66 -4.41 6.48 -17.41
C PRO A 66 -2.97 6.95 -17.60
N ARG A 67 -2.01 6.56 -16.75
CA ARG A 67 -0.59 6.96 -16.83
C ARG A 67 0.36 5.86 -17.31
N ALA A 68 -0.15 4.71 -17.75
CA ALA A 68 0.66 3.57 -18.21
C ALA A 68 0.72 3.40 -19.75
N ALA A 69 0.58 4.48 -20.53
CA ALA A 69 0.73 4.50 -21.99
C ALA A 69 1.75 5.55 -22.45
#